data_AF-A0A820N6C1-F1
#
_entry.id   AF-A0A820N6C1-F1
#
_cell.length_a   1.000
_cell.length_b   1.000
_cell.length_c   1.000
_cell.angle_alpha   90.00
_cell.angle_beta   90.00
_cell.angle_gamma   90.00
#
_symmetry.space_group_name_H-M   'P 1'
#
loop_
_entity.id
_entity.type
_entity.pdbx_description
1 polymer ?
#
loop_
_entity_poly.entity_id
_entity_poly.type
_entity_poly.pdbx_seq_one_letter_code
_entity_poly.pdbx_strand_id
1 'polypeptide(L)'
;MFIKFFSPKTIPVYHCCTGHLGTLTWGKVTEYGLHHLDTISLESAIRYPNLQFTENRFRYHCLRTVQEVFPAFLLDCYMRIIGRKPIFIKVFEHWIFFTSNSWIFPNDNSVSLQNEMSDIDQK
;
A
#
# COMPACT_ATOMS: atom_id res chain seq x y z
N MET A 1 -19.39 -39.72 -12.03
CA MET A 1 -19.15 -38.29 -11.78
C MET A 1 -18.10 -37.84 -12.78
N PHE A 2 -18.48 -37.13 -13.84
CA PHE A 2 -17.55 -36.71 -14.90
C PHE A 2 -17.01 -35.33 -14.55
N ILE A 3 -15.72 -35.25 -14.24
CA ILE A 3 -14.99 -33.99 -14.10
C ILE A 3 -14.81 -33.44 -15.52
N LYS A 4 -15.56 -32.40 -15.87
CA LYS A 4 -15.32 -31.63 -17.11
C LYS A 4 -14.04 -30.83 -16.91
N PHE A 5 -12.97 -31.21 -17.58
CA PHE A 5 -11.77 -30.39 -17.67
C PHE A 5 -12.07 -29.19 -18.57
N PHE A 6 -12.13 -28.00 -17.99
CA PHE A 6 -12.19 -26.75 -18.74
C PHE A 6 -10.83 -26.54 -19.40
N SER A 7 -10.78 -26.61 -20.74
CA SER A 7 -9.58 -26.33 -21.53
C SER A 7 -9.76 -24.98 -22.24
N PRO A 8 -9.38 -23.86 -21.60
CA PRO A 8 -9.50 -22.55 -22.21
C PRO A 8 -8.43 -22.36 -23.30
N LYS A 9 -8.78 -21.61 -24.35
CA LYS A 9 -7.85 -21.27 -25.47
C LYS A 9 -6.67 -20.40 -25.00
N THR A 10 -6.81 -19.72 -23.86
CA THR A 10 -5.80 -18.90 -23.20
C THR A 10 -5.86 -19.17 -21.70
N ILE A 11 -4.70 -19.33 -21.05
CA ILE A 11 -4.64 -19.63 -19.61
C ILE A 11 -5.23 -18.43 -18.84
N PRO A 12 -6.34 -18.61 -18.10
CA PRO A 12 -6.92 -17.53 -17.31
C PRO A 12 -6.01 -17.19 -16.13
N VAL A 13 -5.72 -15.89 -15.96
CA VAL A 13 -4.96 -15.38 -14.81
C VAL A 13 -5.95 -14.92 -13.75
N TYR A 14 -5.83 -15.47 -12.55
CA TYR A 14 -6.65 -15.12 -11.40
C TYR A 14 -5.85 -14.26 -10.44
N HIS A 15 -6.40 -13.10 -10.05
CA HIS A 15 -5.81 -12.25 -9.04
C HIS A 15 -6.41 -12.58 -7.67
N CYS A 16 -5.58 -12.99 -6.71
CA CYS A 16 -6.02 -13.19 -5.32
C CYS A 16 -6.04 -11.83 -4.59
N CYS A 17 -6.93 -10.93 -4.99
CA CYS A 17 -7.09 -9.61 -4.39
C CYS A 17 -8.57 -9.35 -4.09
N THR A 18 -8.86 -8.60 -3.03
CA THR A 18 -10.23 -8.16 -2.66
C THR A 18 -10.89 -7.26 -3.70
N GLY A 19 -10.14 -6.82 -4.72
CA GLY A 19 -10.66 -6.11 -5.90
C GLY A 19 -11.51 -4.89 -5.52
N HIS A 20 -12.65 -4.73 -6.20
CA HIS A 20 -13.63 -3.67 -5.92
C HIS A 20 -14.54 -3.96 -4.70
N LEU A 21 -14.61 -5.21 -4.23
CA LEU A 21 -15.55 -5.65 -3.20
C LEU A 21 -15.19 -5.14 -1.80
N GLY A 22 -13.92 -4.78 -1.59
CA GLY A 22 -13.41 -4.30 -0.30
C GLY A 22 -12.41 -3.16 -0.46
N THR A 23 -12.83 -2.02 -1.01
CA THR A 23 -11.94 -0.87 -1.20
C THR A 23 -11.38 -0.39 0.14
N LEU A 24 -10.07 -0.58 0.32
CA LEU A 24 -9.33 -0.14 1.49
C LEU A 24 -9.02 1.35 1.35
N THR A 25 -9.80 2.18 2.05
CA THR A 25 -9.56 3.62 2.11
C THR A 25 -8.48 3.96 3.15
N TRP A 26 -7.73 5.03 2.94
CA TRP A 26 -6.76 5.54 3.92
C TRP A 26 -7.35 5.77 5.32
N GLY A 27 -8.63 6.15 5.43
CA GLY A 27 -9.33 6.25 6.72
C GLY A 27 -9.34 4.93 7.49
N LYS A 28 -9.78 3.84 6.84
CA LYS A 28 -9.77 2.47 7.41
C LYS A 28 -8.35 2.00 7.75
N VAL A 29 -7.36 2.29 6.89
CA VAL A 29 -5.95 1.95 7.16
C VAL A 29 -5.47 2.62 8.44
N THR A 30 -5.88 3.86 8.67
CA THR A 30 -5.48 4.63 9.86
C THR A 30 -6.12 4.08 11.12
N GLU A 31 -7.41 3.77 11.05
CA GLU A 31 -8.19 3.18 12.14
C GLU A 31 -7.62 1.83 12.58
N TYR A 32 -7.41 0.91 11.64
CA TYR A 32 -6.89 -0.42 11.97
C TYR A 32 -5.37 -0.40 12.24
N GLY A 33 -4.63 0.34 11.41
CA GLY A 33 -3.17 0.34 11.42
C GLY A 33 -2.58 0.99 12.67
N LEU A 34 -3.06 2.18 13.06
CA LEU A 34 -2.51 2.88 14.23
C LEU A 34 -2.66 2.06 15.52
N HIS A 35 -3.80 1.38 15.70
CA HIS A 35 -4.00 0.50 16.87
C HIS A 35 -3.01 -0.67 16.92
N HIS A 36 -2.59 -1.20 15.76
CA HIS A 36 -1.63 -2.30 15.69
C HIS A 36 -0.18 -1.83 15.71
N LEU A 37 0.09 -0.58 15.33
CA LEU A 37 1.43 -0.01 15.36
C LEU A 37 1.95 0.20 16.79
N ASP A 38 1.07 0.39 17.77
CA ASP A 38 1.45 0.47 19.19
C ASP A 38 1.84 -0.90 19.78
N THR A 39 1.36 -1.99 19.20
CA THR A 39 1.63 -3.36 19.69
C THR A 39 2.80 -4.02 18.99
N ILE A 40 3.19 -3.53 17.81
CA ILE A 40 4.29 -4.08 17.00
C ILE A 40 5.56 -3.26 17.23
N SER A 41 6.63 -3.88 17.72
CA SER A 41 7.95 -3.26 17.79
C SER A 41 8.55 -3.15 16.38
N LEU A 42 8.54 -1.94 15.81
CA LEU A 42 9.21 -1.66 14.54
C LEU A 42 10.74 -1.57 14.74
N GLU A 43 11.43 -2.71 14.71
CA GLU A 43 12.88 -2.81 15.01
C GLU A 43 13.79 -1.93 14.13
N SER A 44 13.34 -1.57 12.93
CA SER A 44 14.13 -0.81 11.95
C SER A 44 13.56 0.57 11.61
N ALA A 45 12.50 1.00 12.30
CA ALA A 45 11.91 2.31 12.04
C ALA A 45 12.71 3.42 12.72
N ILE A 46 13.25 4.34 11.92
CA ILE A 46 13.91 5.56 12.42
C ILE A 46 12.90 6.49 13.11
N ARG A 47 11.64 6.46 12.67
CA ARG A 47 10.56 7.29 13.18
C ARG A 47 9.28 6.47 13.27
N TYR A 48 8.51 6.68 14.34
CA TYR A 48 7.17 6.14 14.44
C TYR A 48 6.27 6.75 13.34
N PRO A 49 5.54 5.93 12.57
CA PRO A 49 4.69 6.42 11.49
C PRO A 49 3.56 7.27 12.06
N ASN A 50 3.50 8.55 11.66
CA ASN A 50 2.40 9.45 12.00
C ASN A 50 1.63 9.76 10.73
N LEU A 51 0.45 9.16 10.58
CA LEU A 51 -0.39 9.33 9.41
C LEU A 51 -1.35 10.51 9.65
N GLN A 52 -1.04 11.66 9.05
CA GLN A 52 -1.92 12.83 9.08
C GLN A 52 -2.50 13.08 7.70
N PHE A 53 -3.82 12.99 7.59
CA PHE A 53 -4.56 13.35 6.39
C PHE A 53 -5.12 14.76 6.54
N THR A 54 -4.95 15.60 5.52
CA THR A 54 -5.42 16.98 5.54
C THR A 54 -6.00 17.32 4.16
N GLU A 55 -7.19 17.90 4.14
CA GLU A 55 -7.86 18.32 2.89
C GLU A 55 -7.24 19.60 2.31
N ASN A 56 -6.67 20.44 3.16
CA ASN A 56 -5.98 21.65 2.76
C ASN A 56 -4.60 21.36 2.14
N ARG A 57 -4.48 21.61 0.83
CA ARG A 57 -3.25 21.42 0.04
C ARG A 57 -2.06 22.23 0.55
N PHE A 58 -2.27 23.48 0.99
CA PHE A 58 -1.17 24.33 1.45
C PHE A 58 -0.56 23.77 2.73
N ARG A 59 -1.41 23.46 3.71
CA ARG A 59 -0.99 22.85 4.97
C ARG A 59 -0.31 21.50 4.73
N TYR A 60 -0.85 20.67 3.85
CA TYR A 60 -0.25 19.40 3.45
C TYR A 60 1.18 19.61 2.90
N HIS A 61 1.38 20.52 1.95
CA HIS A 61 2.70 20.78 1.39
C HIS A 61 3.70 21.35 2.41
N CYS A 62 3.28 22.28 3.26
CA CYS A 62 4.15 22.83 4.31
C CYS A 62 4.57 21.77 5.31
N LEU A 63 3.62 21.02 5.87
CA LEU A 63 3.91 19.96 6.83
C LEU A 63 4.79 18.88 6.20
N ARG A 64 4.47 18.44 4.98
CA ARG A 64 5.28 17.46 4.25
C ARG A 64 6.73 17.91 4.08
N THR A 65 6.96 19.15 3.65
CA THR A 65 8.31 19.65 3.44
C THR A 65 9.10 19.71 4.74
N VAL A 66 8.47 20.17 5.83
CA VAL A 66 9.12 20.34 7.13
C VAL A 66 9.33 19.01 7.86
N GLN A 67 8.34 18.11 7.82
CA GLN A 67 8.34 16.88 8.61
C GLN A 67 8.97 15.69 7.89
N GLU A 68 8.92 15.64 6.56
CA GLU A 68 9.41 14.47 5.80
C GLU A 68 10.65 14.83 4.96
N VAL A 69 10.57 15.89 4.15
CA VAL A 69 11.63 16.21 3.18
C VAL A 69 12.87 16.79 3.88
N PHE A 70 12.68 17.73 4.81
CA PHE A 70 13.78 18.34 5.55
C PHE A 70 14.64 17.32 6.33
N PRO A 71 14.08 16.42 7.16
CA PRO A 71 14.89 15.42 7.85
C PRO A 71 15.52 14.40 6.88
N ALA A 72 14.84 14.00 5.81
CA ALA A 72 15.43 13.12 4.79
C ALA A 72 16.65 13.77 4.12
N PHE A 73 16.57 15.07 3.82
CA PHE A 73 17.68 15.83 3.28
C PHE A 73 18.85 15.93 4.25
N LEU A 74 18.60 16.21 5.53
CA LEU A 74 19.65 16.23 6.56
C LEU A 74 20.35 14.86 6.69
N LEU A 75 19.59 13.77 6.66
CA LEU A 75 20.15 12.41 6.70
C LEU A 75 20.97 12.09 5.45
N ASP A 76 20.50 12.49 4.26
CA ASP A 76 21.27 12.31 3.02
C ASP A 76 22.54 13.17 2.99
N CYS A 77 22.52 14.39 3.54
CA CYS A 77 23.72 15.21 3.75
C CYS A 77 24.71 14.53 4.69
N TYR A 78 24.24 14.00 5.82
CA TYR A 78 25.07 13.24 6.75
C TYR A 78 25.71 12.00 6.10
N MET A 79 24.93 11.25 5.31
CA MET A 79 25.44 10.10 4.56
C MET A 79 26.54 10.51 3.56
N ARG A 80 26.37 11.63 2.86
CA ARG A 80 27.41 12.17 1.96
C ARG A 80 28.69 12.54 2.71
N ILE A 81 28.59 13.11 3.91
CA ILE A 81 29.76 13.46 4.74
C ILE A 81 30.57 12.21 5.12
N ILE A 82 29.89 11.09 5.38
CA ILE A 82 30.54 9.80 5.72
C ILE A 82 30.96 9.02 4.45
N GLY A 83 30.78 9.59 3.26
CA GLY A 83 31.11 8.94 1.99
C GLY A 83 30.14 7.82 1.60
N ARG A 84 28.96 7.76 2.21
CA ARG A 84 27.89 6.81 1.85
C ARG A 84 26.95 7.43 0.82
N LYS A 85 26.24 6.57 0.09
CA LYS A 85 25.28 6.99 -0.94
C LYS A 85 24.01 7.54 -0.27
N PRO A 86 23.53 8.75 -0.65
CA PRO A 86 22.24 9.27 -0.18
C PRO A 86 21.09 8.43 -0.78
N ILE A 87 20.14 8.04 0.08
CA ILE A 87 19.00 7.17 -0.27
C ILE A 87 17.66 7.71 0.23
N PHE A 88 17.63 8.53 1.27
CA PHE A 88 16.41 8.85 2.01
C PHE A 88 15.42 9.64 1.17
N ILE A 89 15.87 10.67 0.44
CA ILE A 89 14.98 11.46 -0.43
C ILE A 89 14.32 10.58 -1.50
N LYS A 90 15.09 9.68 -2.12
CA LYS A 90 14.57 8.77 -3.15
C LYS A 90 13.53 7.84 -2.57
N VAL A 91 13.78 7.25 -1.40
CA VAL A 91 12.81 6.39 -0.72
C VAL A 91 11.52 7.15 -0.45
N PHE A 92 11.61 8.39 0.03
CA PHE A 92 10.45 9.24 0.25
C PHE A 92 9.66 9.54 -1.03
N GLU A 93 10.32 9.83 -2.15
CA GLU A 93 9.63 10.05 -3.43
C GLU A 93 8.82 8.84 -3.87
N HIS A 94 9.40 7.63 -3.77
CA HIS A 94 8.70 6.40 -4.10
C HIS A 94 7.54 6.14 -3.13
N TRP A 95 7.76 6.35 -1.83
CA TRP A 95 6.72 6.20 -0.81
C TRP A 95 5.53 7.12 -1.08
N ILE A 96 5.80 8.38 -1.43
CA ILE A 96 4.75 9.36 -1.77
C ILE A 96 4.00 8.91 -3.02
N PHE A 97 4.70 8.44 -4.05
CA PHE A 97 4.07 7.93 -5.26
C PHE A 97 3.11 6.76 -4.97
N PHE A 98 3.54 5.80 -4.15
CA PHE A 98 2.69 4.66 -3.80
C PHE A 98 1.50 5.05 -2.93
N THR A 99 1.69 5.98 -1.99
CA THR A 99 0.64 6.35 -1.03
C THR A 99 -0.37 7.37 -1.57
N SER A 100 0.04 8.23 -2.50
CA SER A 100 -0.82 9.28 -3.05
C SER A 100 -1.72 8.80 -4.18
N ASN A 101 -1.34 7.71 -4.84
CA ASN A 101 -2.12 7.14 -5.93
C ASN A 101 -3.10 6.08 -5.41
N SER A 102 -4.31 6.08 -5.94
CA SER A 102 -5.27 5.00 -5.71
C SER A 102 -4.94 3.81 -6.61
N TRP A 103 -4.78 2.63 -6.00
CA TRP A 103 -4.50 1.41 -6.73
C TRP A 103 -5.74 0.54 -6.77
N ILE A 104 -6.23 0.27 -7.97
CA ILE A 104 -7.36 -0.62 -8.22
C ILE A 104 -6.84 -1.79 -9.02
N PHE A 105 -6.92 -2.98 -8.43
CA PHE A 105 -6.56 -4.23 -9.10
C PHE A 105 -7.85 -4.91 -9.55
N PRO A 106 -8.13 -4.98 -10.87
CA PRO A 106 -9.32 -5.66 -11.37
C PRO A 106 -9.21 -7.16 -11.08
N ASN A 107 -10.34 -7.77 -10.71
CA ASN A 107 -10.40 -9.18 -10.36
C ASN A 107 -11.59 -9.90 -10.99
N ASP A 108 -11.86 -9.57 -12.25
CA ASP A 108 -13.07 -10.02 -12.95
C ASP A 108 -13.12 -11.55 -13.09
N ASN A 109 -11.95 -12.17 -13.36
CA ASN A 109 -11.84 -13.63 -13.51
C ASN A 109 -12.16 -14.37 -12.22
N SER A 110 -11.67 -13.90 -11.06
CA SER A 110 -11.93 -14.60 -9.80
C SER A 110 -13.36 -14.39 -9.32
N VAL A 111 -13.95 -13.22 -9.60
CA VAL A 111 -15.38 -12.96 -9.32
C VAL A 111 -16.26 -13.85 -10.19
N SER A 112 -15.97 -13.98 -11.49
CA SER A 112 -16.71 -14.88 -12.38
C SER A 112 -16.61 -16.33 -11.90
N LEU A 113 -15.41 -16.77 -11.54
CA LEU A 113 -15.20 -18.11 -11.00
C LEU A 113 -15.98 -18.32 -9.71
N GLN A 114 -15.99 -17.35 -8.80
CA GLN A 114 -16.75 -17.44 -7.56
C GLN A 114 -18.26 -17.59 -7.81
N ASN A 115 -18.81 -16.89 -8.80
CA ASN A 115 -20.22 -17.01 -9.18
C ASN A 115 -20.59 -18.36 -9.82
N GLU A 116 -19.62 -19.05 -10.43
CA GLU A 116 -19.81 -20.39 -11.01
C GLU A 116 -19.67 -21.53 -9.99
N MET A 117 -19.12 -21.25 -8.80
CA MET A 117 -18.96 -22.24 -7.73
C MET A 117 -20.29 -22.58 -7.06
N SER A 118 -20.35 -23.77 -6.46
CA SER A 118 -21.54 -24.22 -5.72
C SER A 118 -21.74 -23.40 -4.43
N ASP A 119 -22.98 -23.35 -3.93
CA ASP A 119 -23.31 -22.63 -2.67
C ASP A 119 -22.50 -23.13 -1.45
N ILE A 120 -21.97 -24.36 -1.53
CA ILE A 120 -21.13 -24.96 -0.48
C ILE A 120 -19.71 -24.38 -0.54
N ASP A 121 -19.20 -24.12 -1.75
CA ASP A 121 -17.83 -23.67 -1.99
C ASP A 121 -17.68 -22.13 -1.95
N GLN A 122 -18.79 -21.39 -2.00
CA GLN A 122 -18.80 -19.92 -1.90
C GLN A 122 -18.66 -19.39 -0.47
N LYS A 123 -18.89 -20.22 0.56
CA LYS A 123 -18.81 -19.87 1.98
C LYS A 123 -17.38 -20.00 2.52
#